data_AF-A0A389LWE5-F1
#
_entry.id   AF-A0A389LWE5-F1
#
_cell.length_a   1.000
_cell.length_b   1.000
_cell.length_c   1.000
_cell.angle_alpha   90.00
_cell.angle_beta   90.00
_cell.angle_gamma   90.00
#
_symmetry.space_group_name_H-M   'P 1'
#
loop_
_entity.id
_entity.type
_entity.pdbx_description
1 polymer ?
#
loop_
_entity_poly.entity_id
_entity_poly.type
_entity_poly.pdbx_seq_one_letter_code
_entity_poly.pdbx_strand_id
1 'polypeptide(L)' 'MEIEQLKKILDNLAQSHSENEWIEFKHNFHSPEEIGQRISALANGARLHNQPNAYLIFGVEDE' A
#
# COMPACT_ATOMS: atom_id res chain seq x y z
N MET A 1 4.14 12.15 -10.19
CA MET A 1 3.33 11.13 -10.89
C MET A 1 2.04 11.80 -11.31
N GLU A 2 1.64 11.58 -12.55
CA GLU A 2 0.35 12.08 -13.03
C GLU A 2 -0.79 11.24 -12.44
N ILE A 3 -1.97 11.84 -12.26
CA ILE A 3 -3.17 11.16 -11.71
C ILE A 3 -3.48 9.87 -12.50
N GLU A 4 -3.32 9.92 -13.82
CA GLU A 4 -3.56 8.78 -14.70
C GLU A 4 -2.61 7.60 -14.42
N GLN A 5 -1.36 7.88 -14.02
CA GLN A 5 -0.40 6.84 -13.64
C GLN A 5 -0.78 6.22 -12.29
N LEU A 6 -1.23 7.05 -11.34
CA LEU A 6 -1.73 6.59 -10.03
C LEU A 6 -2.93 5.67 -10.19
N LYS A 7 -3.89 6.02 -11.06
CA LYS A 7 -5.06 5.19 -11.36
C LYS A 7 -4.65 3.82 -11.90
N LYS A 8 -3.74 3.77 -12.88
CA LYS A 8 -3.26 2.49 -13.43
C LYS A 8 -2.57 1.62 -12.38
N ILE A 9 -1.79 2.23 -11.49
CA ILE A 9 -1.18 1.51 -10.37
C ILE A 9 -2.26 0.95 -9.46
N LEU A 10 -3.23 1.78 -9.07
CA LEU A 10 -4.34 1.37 -8.21
C LEU A 10 -5.15 0.23 -8.84
N ASP A 11 -5.49 0.33 -10.13
CA ASP A 11 -6.23 -0.71 -10.87
C ASP A 11 -5.48 -2.05 -10.89
N ASN A 12 -4.15 -2.01 -11.03
CA ASN A 12 -3.32 -3.21 -10.99
C ASN A 12 -3.26 -3.82 -9.58
N LEU A 13 -3.14 -2.99 -8.54
CA LEU A 13 -3.07 -3.44 -7.14
C LEU A 13 -4.41 -4.01 -6.68
N ALA A 14 -5.51 -3.33 -7.02
CA ALA A 14 -6.87 -3.75 -6.71
C ALA A 14 -7.22 -5.09 -7.36
N GLN A 15 -6.72 -5.39 -8.56
CA GLN A 15 -6.92 -6.71 -9.19
C GLN A 15 -6.29 -7.86 -8.39
N SER A 16 -5.20 -7.61 -7.66
CA SER A 16 -4.50 -8.66 -6.92
C SER A 16 -5.25 -9.12 -5.66
N HIS A 17 -6.18 -8.31 -5.11
CA HIS A 17 -7.03 -8.57 -3.92
C HIS A 17 -6.32 -9.14 -2.68
N SER A 18 -4.99 -9.24 -2.66
CA SER A 18 -4.24 -9.84 -1.56
C SER A 18 -3.30 -8.80 -0.99
N GLU A 19 -3.54 -8.40 0.26
CA GLU A 19 -2.51 -7.78 1.08
C GLU A 19 -1.26 -8.66 1.08
N ASN A 20 -0.10 -8.01 1.08
CA ASN A 20 1.18 -8.69 1.20
C ASN A 20 2.17 -7.78 1.93
N GLU A 21 3.44 -8.19 1.99
CA GLU A 21 4.46 -7.51 2.76
C GLU A 21 4.78 -6.07 2.28
N TRP A 22 4.29 -5.66 1.11
CA TRP A 22 4.53 -4.34 0.52
C TRP A 22 3.27 -3.65 -0.06
N ILE A 23 2.09 -4.25 0.10
CA ILE A 23 0.79 -3.67 -0.25
C ILE A 23 -0.14 -3.87 0.94
N GLU A 24 -0.68 -2.77 1.46
CA GLU A 24 -1.62 -2.78 2.57
C GLU A 24 -2.83 -1.90 2.27
N PHE A 25 -4.02 -2.42 2.58
CA PHE A 25 -5.30 -1.73 2.46
C PHE A 25 -5.75 -1.27 3.86
N LYS A 26 -6.36 -0.08 3.92
CA LYS A 26 -6.95 0.46 5.13
C LYS A 26 -8.25 1.18 4.81
N HIS A 27 -9.24 1.03 5.67
CA HIS A 27 -10.47 1.79 5.53
C HIS A 27 -10.22 3.29 5.77
N ASN A 28 -9.46 3.63 6.81
CA ASN A 28 -9.24 5.02 7.24
C ASN A 28 -7.88 5.25 7.93
N PHE A 29 -7.57 6.53 8.13
CA PHE A 29 -6.45 7.00 8.94
C PHE A 29 -6.68 6.66 10.43
N HIS A 30 -5.63 6.20 11.11
CA HIS A 30 -5.63 5.93 12.55
C HIS A 30 -4.84 6.98 13.34
N SER A 31 -3.51 6.90 13.31
CA SER A 31 -2.61 7.87 13.96
C SER A 31 -1.30 8.04 13.18
N PRO A 32 -0.58 9.17 13.35
CA PRO A 32 0.73 9.38 12.73
C PRO A 32 1.75 8.30 13.13
N GLU A 33 1.76 7.88 14.39
CA GLU A 33 2.68 6.88 14.92
C GLU A 33 2.46 5.51 14.26
N GLU A 34 1.20 5.09 14.17
CA GLU A 34 0.83 3.81 13.54
C GLU A 34 1.18 3.82 12.05
N ILE A 35 0.88 4.91 11.35
CA ILE A 35 1.22 5.06 9.93
C ILE A 35 2.73 5.04 9.71
N GLY A 36 3.51 5.68 10.59
CA GLY A 36 4.96 5.64 10.52
C GLY A 36 5.51 4.22 10.64
N GLN A 37 4.97 3.44 11.59
CA GLN A 37 5.33 2.03 11.76
C GLN A 37 4.97 1.20 10.53
N ARG A 38 3.77 1.38 9.97
CA ARG A 38 3.31 0.67 8.77
C ARG A 38 4.17 1.00 7.55
N ILE A 39 4.44 2.28 7.29
CA ILE A 39 5.33 2.71 6.20
C ILE A 39 6.71 2.06 6.35
N SER A 40 7.26 2.01 7.56
CA SER A 40 8.56 1.37 7.81
C SER A 40 8.52 -0.13 7.51
N ALA A 41 7.48 -0.84 7.94
CA ALA A 41 7.29 -2.26 7.66
C ALA A 41 7.16 -2.52 6.15
N LEU A 42 6.30 -1.77 5.47
CA LEU A 42 6.05 -1.85 4.03
C LEU A 42 7.32 -1.58 3.21
N ALA A 43 8.11 -0.58 3.57
CA ALA A 43 9.38 -0.30 2.89
C ALA A 43 10.37 -1.47 3.00
N ASN A 44 10.45 -2.10 4.17
CA ASN A 44 11.28 -3.29 4.37
C ASN A 44 10.76 -4.47 3.55
N GLY A 45 9.45 -4.70 3.52
CA GLY A 45 8.84 -5.73 2.69
C GLY A 45 9.10 -5.52 1.20
N ALA A 46 8.93 -4.30 0.69
CA ALA A 46 9.25 -3.98 -0.70
C ALA A 46 10.72 -4.31 -1.03
N ARG A 47 11.64 -3.95 -0.12
CA ARG A 47 13.07 -4.25 -0.29
C ARG A 47 13.36 -5.74 -0.34
N LEU A 48 12.71 -6.54 0.52
CA LEU A 48 12.86 -8.00 0.57
C LEU A 48 12.34 -8.66 -0.71
N HIS A 49 11.24 -8.16 -1.27
CA HIS A 49 10.62 -8.70 -2.48
C HIS A 49 11.13 -8.05 -3.78
N ASN A 50 12.21 -7.26 -3.72
CA ASN A 50 12.78 -6.49 -4.84
C ASN A 50 11.76 -5.61 -5.58
N GLN A 51 10.78 -5.08 -4.85
CA GLN A 51 9.82 -4.12 -5.37
C GLN A 51 10.37 -2.71 -5.26
N PRO A 52 10.17 -1.85 -6.29
CA PRO A 52 10.68 -0.48 -6.27
C PRO A 52 9.93 0.42 -5.29
N ASN A 53 8.67 0.07 -4.96
CA ASN A 53 7.80 0.86 -4.11
C ASN A 53 6.95 -0.06 -3.22
N ALA A 54 6.47 0.48 -2.11
CA ALA A 54 5.41 -0.10 -1.30
C ALA A 54 4.17 0.81 -1.34
N TYR A 55 2.99 0.25 -1.08
CA TYR A 55 1.72 0.95 -1.22
C TYR A 55 0.87 0.79 0.04
N LEU A 56 0.41 1.92 0.58
CA LEU A 56 -0.62 2.00 1.60
C LEU A 56 -1.84 2.69 0.98
N ILE A 57 -2.96 1.97 0.89
CA ILE A 57 -4.15 2.42 0.16
C ILE A 57 -5.29 2.63 1.16
N PHE A 58 -5.82 3.85 1.20
CA PHE A 58 -6.95 4.21 2.06
C PHE A 58 -8.29 4.12 1.34
N GLY A 59 -9.36 3.84 2.07
CA GLY A 59 -10.74 3.75 1.56
C GLY A 59 -11.13 2.38 1.01
N VAL A 60 -10.36 1.34 1.33
CA VAL A 60 -10.68 -0.05 1.02
C VAL A 60 -10.97 -0.75 2.34
N GLU A 61 -12.17 -1.31 2.49
CA GLU A 61 -12.48 -2.19 3.62
C GLU A 61 -11.77 -3.54 3.38
N ASP A 62 -10.90 -3.94 4.32
CA ASP A 62 -10.46 -5.33 4.41
C ASP A 62 -11.66 -6.19 4.85
N GLU A 63 -11.85 -7.36 4.21
CA GLU A 63 -12.70 -8.43 4.76
C GLU A 63 -12.08 -9.06 6.02
#